data_AF-A0A382HMB3-F1
#
_entry.id   AF-A0A382HMB3-F1
#
_cell.length_a   1.000
_cell.length_b   1.000
_cell.length_c   1.000
_cell.angle_alpha   90.00
_cell.angle_beta   90.00
_cell.angle_gamma   90.00
#
_symmetry.space_group_name_H-M   'P 1'
#
loop_
_entity.id
_entity.type
_entity.pdbx_description
1 polymer ?
#
loop_
_entity_poly.entity_id
_entity_poly.type
_entity_poly.pdbx_seq_one_letter_code
_entity_poly.pdbx_strand_id
1 'polypeptide(L)' 'MDNDTKKELQSAAFERLIHHLRDRKDVQNIDLMNLAGFCRNCLSKWYREEAQKKGIDIS' A
#
# COMPACT_ATOMS: atom_id res chain seq x y z
N MET A 1 -17.92 11.97 10.35
CA MET A 1 -17.67 11.07 9.20
C MET A 1 -18.04 9.67 9.67
N ASP A 2 -18.93 9.00 8.95
CA ASP A 2 -19.28 7.60 9.24
C ASP A 2 -18.12 6.66 8.85
N ASN A 3 -18.22 5.40 9.31
CA ASN A 3 -17.16 4.42 9.13
C ASN A 3 -16.98 3.97 7.68
N ASP A 4 -18.02 4.03 6.86
CA ASP A 4 -17.95 3.55 5.48
C ASP A 4 -17.31 4.62 4.59
N THR A 5 -17.75 5.88 4.73
CA THR A 5 -17.08 7.03 4.11
C THR A 5 -15.60 7.09 4.49
N LYS A 6 -15.25 6.78 5.76
CA LYS A 6 -13.85 6.72 6.20
C LYS A 6 -13.05 5.68 5.44
N LYS A 7 -13.59 4.46 5.25
CA LYS A 7 -12.92 3.37 4.54
C LYS A 7 -12.75 3.68 3.05
N GLU A 8 -13.77 4.27 2.42
CA GLU A 8 -13.70 4.69 1.01
C GLU A 8 -12.57 5.71 0.79
N LEU A 9 -12.49 6.74 1.64
CA LEU A 9 -11.43 7.74 1.57
C LEU A 9 -10.04 7.14 1.81
N GLN A 10 -9.91 6.18 2.74
CA GLN A 10 -8.66 5.46 2.97
C GLN A 10 -8.25 4.60 1.75
N SER A 11 -9.21 3.92 1.12
CA SER A 11 -8.99 3.16 -0.12
C SER A 11 -8.51 4.08 -1.25
N ALA A 12 -9.22 5.18 -1.49
CA ALA A 12 -8.87 6.14 -2.53
C ALA A 12 -7.49 6.78 -2.33
N ALA A 13 -7.12 7.10 -1.08
CA ALA A 13 -5.79 7.60 -0.76
C ALA A 13 -4.69 6.55 -1.01
N PHE A 14 -4.95 5.28 -0.67
CA PHE A 14 -4.01 4.20 -0.91
C PHE A 14 -3.82 3.93 -2.41
N GLU A 15 -4.90 3.90 -3.19
CA GLU A 15 -4.85 3.77 -4.64
C GLU A 15 -4.02 4.89 -5.28
N ARG A 16 -4.22 6.14 -4.83
CA ARG A 16 -3.43 7.28 -5.28
C ARG A 16 -1.94 7.13 -4.96
N LEU A 17 -1.60 6.62 -3.77
CA LEU A 17 -0.20 6.34 -3.39
C LEU A 17 0.42 5.28 -4.30
N ILE A 18 -0.29 4.18 -4.57
CA ILE A 18 0.19 3.14 -5.48
C ILE A 18 0.45 3.71 -6.87
N HIS A 19 -0.47 4.53 -7.38
CA HIS A 19 -0.28 5.18 -8.68
C HIS A 19 0.94 6.08 -8.70
N HIS A 20 1.09 6.95 -7.69
CA HIS A 20 2.24 7.83 -7.55
C HIS A 20 3.57 7.05 -7.53
N LEU A 21 3.64 5.95 -6.77
CA LEU A 21 4.84 5.11 -6.67
C LEU A 21 5.13 4.30 -7.94
N ARG A 22 4.11 4.01 -8.77
CA ARG A 22 4.27 3.38 -10.09
C ARG A 22 4.83 4.35 -11.12
N ASP A 23 4.40 5.61 -11.07
CA ASP A 23 4.89 6.66 -11.97
C ASP A 23 6.32 7.08 -11.61
N ARG A 24 6.65 7.10 -10.31
CA ARG A 24 7.99 7.42 -9.79
C ARG A 24 8.94 6.22 -9.83
N LYS A 25 9.26 5.74 -11.04
CA LYS A 25 10.21 4.62 -11.25
C LYS A 25 11.66 4.98 -10.91
N ASP A 26 11.97 6.26 -10.83
CA ASP A 26 13.25 6.82 -10.41
C ASP A 26 13.56 6.59 -8.93
N VAL A 27 12.54 6.43 -8.10
CA VAL A 27 12.70 6.20 -6.66
C VAL A 27 12.92 4.71 -6.40
N GLN A 28 14.09 4.29 -5.94
CA GLN A 28 14.35 2.88 -5.69
C GLN A 28 13.73 2.41 -4.36
N ASN A 29 13.42 1.11 -4.28
CA ASN A 29 12.91 0.54 -3.04
C ASN A 29 13.93 0.62 -1.89
N ILE A 30 15.23 0.53 -2.18
CA ILE A 30 16.28 0.63 -1.17
C ILE A 30 16.33 2.03 -0.54
N ASP A 31 16.14 3.07 -1.34
CA ASP A 31 16.11 4.45 -0.85
C ASP A 31 14.91 4.68 0.07
N LEU A 32 13.74 4.17 -0.32
CA LEU A 32 12.53 4.21 0.51
C LEU A 32 12.73 3.46 1.83
N MET A 33 13.33 2.26 1.79
CA MET A 33 13.63 1.49 2.99
C MET A 33 14.57 2.24 3.92
N ASN A 34 15.66 2.80 3.40
CA ASN A 34 16.66 3.49 4.21
C ASN A 34 16.12 4.78 4.82
N LEU A 35 15.28 5.52 4.10
CA LEU A 35 14.74 6.80 4.56
C LEU A 35 13.52 6.65 5.46
N ALA A 36 12.56 5.80 5.07
CA ALA A 36 11.23 5.74 5.67
C ALA A 36 10.93 4.40 6.37
N GLY A 37 11.82 3.42 6.30
CA GLY A 37 11.62 2.10 6.93
C GLY A 37 10.60 1.20 6.22
N PHE A 38 10.11 1.58 5.04
CA PHE A 38 9.24 0.76 4.21
C PHE A 38 9.47 1.05 2.72
N CYS A 39 9.05 0.13 1.85
CA CYS A 39 9.08 0.32 0.40
C CYS A 39 7.86 -0.34 -0.27
N ARG A 40 7.85 -0.37 -1.62
CA ARG A 40 6.76 -0.98 -2.41
C ARG A 40 6.53 -2.45 -2.04
N ASN A 41 7.60 -3.20 -1.77
CA ASN A 41 7.49 -4.61 -1.37
C ASN A 41 6.81 -4.78 0.00
N CYS A 42 7.03 -3.84 0.92
CA CYS A 42 6.35 -3.83 2.21
C CYS A 42 4.85 -3.63 2.02
N LEU A 43 4.43 -2.69 1.16
CA LEU A 43 3.02 -2.46 0.84
C LEU A 43 2.36 -3.71 0.25
N SER A 44 3.03 -4.40 -0.69
CA SER A 44 2.55 -5.67 -1.26
C SER A 44 2.41 -6.75 -0.19
N LYS A 45 3.39 -6.86 0.72
CA LYS A 45 3.35 -7.82 1.83
C LYS A 45 2.19 -7.55 2.77
N TRP A 46 1.98 -6.29 3.19
CA TRP A 46 0.87 -5.91 4.07
C TRP A 46 -0.48 -6.20 3.43
N TYR A 47 -0.65 -5.88 2.14
CA TYR A 47 -1.88 -6.16 1.42
C TYR A 47 -2.21 -7.66 1.41
N ARG A 48 -1.20 -8.51 1.15
CA ARG A 48 -1.34 -9.97 1.22
C ARG A 48 -1.67 -10.45 2.63
N GLU A 49 -1.00 -9.93 3.66
CA GLU A 49 -1.26 -10.31 5.06
C GLU A 49 -2.68 -9.94 5.50
N GLU A 50 -3.20 -8.77 5.11
CA GLU A 50 -4.59 -8.38 5.40
C GLU A 50 -5.62 -9.21 4.63
N ALA A 51 -5.30 -9.65 3.41
CA ALA A 51 -6.13 -10.59 2.66
C ALA A 51 -6.17 -11.96 3.33
N GLN A 52 -5.02 -12.48 3.77
CA GLN A 52 -4.92 -13.74 4.50
C GLN A 52 -5.72 -13.73 5.81
N LYS A 53 -5.70 -12.62 6.56
CA LYS A 53 -6.55 -12.43 7.75
C LYS A 53 -8.05 -12.54 7.45
N LYS A 54 -8.46 -12.28 6.21
CA LYS A 54 -9.83 -12.40 5.72
C LYS A 54 -10.10 -13.75 5.04
N GLY A 55 -9.13 -14.68 5.04
CA GLY A 55 -9.25 -15.97 4.36
C GLY A 55 -9.18 -15.88 2.84
N ILE A 56 -8.67 -14.76 2.30
CA ILE A 56 -8.49 -14.54 0.86
C ILE A 56 -7.04 -14.83 0.51
N ASP A 57 -6.81 -15.75 -0.43
CA ASP A 57 -5.47 -16.04 -0.92
C ASP A 57 -5.08 -15.12 -2.09
N ILE A 58 -3.90 -14.52 -2.00
CA ILE A 58 -3.35 -13.57 -2.99
C ILE A 58 -1.88 -13.91 -3.21
N SER A 59 -1.51 -14.17 -4.47
CA SER A 59 -0.16 -14.52 -4.92
C SER A 59 0.65 -13.30 -5.37
#